data_AF-B8JET3-F1
#
_entry.id   AF-B8JET3-F1
#
_cell.length_a   1.000
_cell.length_b   1.000
_cell.length_c   1.000
_cell.angle_alpha   90.00
_cell.angle_beta   90.00
_cell.angle_gamma   90.00
#
_symmetry.space_group_name_H-M   'P 1'
#
loop_
_entity.id
_entity.type
_entity.pdbx_description
1 polymer ?
#
loop_
_entity_poly.entity_id
_entity_poly.type
_entity_poly.pdbx_seq_one_letter_code
_entity_poly.pdbx_strand_id
1 'polypeptide(L)'
;MPPPWGGPNVSAPALLRPLPPMPLLPLLLAAAAAAGPAAPAPDAPPENLLRGPARCVLRYLDAVRLAGPRAPAVRGRAGAPPPGSYARARALTAPRALDDADRATAAGGSHPLAPWADAARGTVLESFQLLAVRRAPRGTAVVTVRERWWRGASARSLASSVSEYLVARVAGEWRIAARSAGGTLDDEVIDVRYGGWFDPPPSPGSFDPRPARATSVQGRAGPQR
;
A
#
# COMPACT_ATOMS: atom_id res chain seq x y z
N MET A 1 -71.77 19.15 29.79
CA MET A 1 -72.27 18.47 28.57
C MET A 1 -71.20 17.52 28.07
N PRO A 2 -71.41 16.20 28.14
CA PRO A 2 -70.83 15.22 27.21
C PRO A 2 -71.78 15.09 25.98
N PRO A 3 -71.58 14.21 24.97
CA PRO A 3 -70.67 13.09 24.97
C PRO A 3 -69.93 12.94 23.58
N PRO A 4 -69.54 11.74 23.12
CA PRO A 4 -68.17 11.33 22.73
C PRO A 4 -68.10 10.60 21.34
N TRP A 5 -67.12 9.68 21.15
CA TRP A 5 -67.00 8.59 20.15
C TRP A 5 -66.06 8.95 19.00
N GLY A 6 -65.21 8.09 18.47
CA GLY A 6 -65.09 6.65 18.64
C GLY A 6 -63.71 6.19 18.15
N GLY A 7 -63.31 5.03 18.65
CA GLY A 7 -61.99 4.45 18.50
C GLY A 7 -61.65 3.87 17.10
N PRO A 8 -60.66 2.97 17.06
CA PRO A 8 -59.80 2.72 15.92
C PRO A 8 -60.47 1.80 14.89
N ASN A 9 -60.26 2.06 13.61
CA ASN A 9 -60.64 1.12 12.57
C ASN A 9 -59.42 0.45 11.94
N VAL A 10 -59.32 -0.82 12.29
CA VAL A 10 -58.46 -1.86 11.74
C VAL A 10 -58.98 -2.22 10.34
N SER A 11 -58.12 -2.19 9.34
CA SER A 11 -58.27 -2.83 8.02
C SER A 11 -56.90 -2.70 7.33
N ALA A 12 -56.20 -3.71 6.83
CA ALA A 12 -56.41 -5.15 6.70
C ALA A 12 -55.01 -5.79 6.51
N PRO A 13 -54.76 -7.05 6.92
CA PRO A 13 -53.53 -7.74 6.58
C PRO A 13 -53.58 -8.20 5.12
N ALA A 14 -52.81 -7.55 4.25
CA ALA A 14 -52.54 -8.06 2.92
C ALA A 14 -51.53 -9.22 3.02
N LEU A 15 -52.06 -10.43 2.92
CA LEU A 15 -51.49 -11.59 2.23
C LEU A 15 -50.00 -11.88 2.52
N LEU A 16 -49.79 -12.69 3.55
CA LEU A 16 -48.65 -13.62 3.66
C LEU A 16 -48.53 -14.44 2.38
N ARG A 17 -47.56 -14.10 1.53
CA ARG A 17 -47.01 -15.04 0.55
C ARG A 17 -45.87 -15.82 1.23
N PRO A 18 -45.93 -17.17 1.27
CA PRO A 18 -44.80 -17.96 1.75
C PRO A 18 -43.61 -17.80 0.78
N LEU A 19 -42.47 -17.35 1.31
CA LEU A 19 -41.20 -17.44 0.61
C LEU A 19 -40.86 -18.93 0.37
N PRO A 20 -40.37 -19.31 -0.82
CA PRO A 20 -39.83 -20.64 -1.03
C PRO A 20 -38.57 -20.85 -0.18
N PRO A 21 -38.32 -22.07 0.34
CA PRO A 21 -37.09 -22.37 1.05
C PRO A 21 -35.90 -22.24 0.10
N MET A 22 -35.00 -21.31 0.40
CA MET A 22 -33.68 -21.25 -0.22
C MET A 22 -32.92 -22.54 0.12
N PRO A 23 -32.53 -23.36 -0.87
CA PRO A 23 -31.60 -24.44 -0.60
C PRO A 23 -30.27 -23.84 -0.16
N LEU A 24 -29.88 -24.19 1.07
CA LEU A 24 -28.52 -24.12 1.57
C LEU A 24 -27.57 -24.68 0.51
N LEU A 25 -26.73 -23.82 -0.05
CA LEU A 25 -25.59 -24.21 -0.88
C LEU A 25 -24.33 -24.00 -0.03
N PRO A 26 -23.96 -24.97 0.83
CA PRO A 26 -22.64 -24.99 1.42
C PRO A 26 -21.66 -25.52 0.37
N LEU A 27 -20.38 -25.18 0.54
CA LEU A 27 -19.25 -25.56 -0.31
C LEU A 27 -19.17 -24.87 -1.68
N LEU A 28 -18.46 -23.76 -1.72
CA LEU A 28 -17.31 -23.58 -2.61
C LEU A 28 -16.29 -22.65 -1.91
N LEU A 29 -15.82 -23.10 -0.73
CA LEU A 29 -14.75 -22.48 0.03
C LEU A 29 -13.55 -23.44 0.08
N ALA A 30 -12.98 -23.79 -1.08
CA ALA A 30 -11.69 -24.48 -1.16
C ALA A 30 -11.15 -24.49 -2.61
N ALA A 31 -10.68 -23.34 -3.13
CA ALA A 31 -9.65 -23.26 -4.18
C ALA A 31 -9.36 -21.80 -4.59
N ALA A 32 -8.87 -20.96 -3.68
CA ALA A 32 -8.27 -19.67 -4.06
C ALA A 32 -7.01 -19.34 -3.23
N ALA A 33 -6.35 -20.36 -2.70
CA ALA A 33 -5.11 -20.23 -1.92
C ALA A 33 -3.88 -20.83 -2.63
N ALA A 34 -3.91 -20.93 -3.96
CA ALA A 34 -2.76 -21.39 -4.75
C ALA A 34 -2.61 -20.68 -6.12
N ALA A 35 -3.32 -19.58 -6.37
CA ALA A 35 -3.00 -18.73 -7.51
C ALA A 35 -1.83 -17.82 -7.12
N GLY A 36 -0.61 -18.33 -7.30
CA GLY A 36 0.56 -17.46 -7.41
C GLY A 36 0.32 -16.41 -8.51
N PRO A 37 1.01 -15.25 -8.47
CA PRO A 37 0.81 -14.21 -9.48
C PRO A 37 0.95 -14.82 -10.87
N ALA A 38 -0.13 -14.76 -11.65
CA ALA A 38 -0.17 -15.28 -13.01
C ALA A 38 1.01 -14.69 -13.79
N ALA A 39 1.81 -15.57 -14.41
CA ALA A 39 2.89 -15.14 -15.28
C ALA A 39 2.29 -14.27 -16.40
N PRO A 40 2.89 -13.11 -16.72
CA PRO A 40 2.37 -12.25 -17.77
C PRO A 40 2.38 -13.00 -19.11
N ALA A 41 1.29 -12.86 -19.87
CA ALA A 41 1.18 -13.46 -21.20
C ALA A 41 2.29 -12.90 -22.13
N PRO A 42 2.90 -13.74 -22.97
CA PRO A 42 4.04 -13.37 -23.82
C PRO A 42 3.74 -12.26 -24.84
N ASP A 43 2.47 -12.02 -25.15
CA ASP A 43 2.01 -11.00 -26.11
C ASP A 43 1.29 -9.81 -25.46
N ALA A 44 1.43 -9.63 -24.15
CA ALA A 44 0.92 -8.41 -23.51
C ALA A 44 1.69 -7.20 -24.07
N PRO A 45 0.99 -6.14 -24.53
CA PRO A 45 1.65 -4.92 -24.99
C PRO A 45 2.60 -4.44 -23.90
N PRO A 46 3.81 -3.94 -24.24
CA PRO A 46 4.85 -3.62 -23.27
C PRO A 46 4.23 -2.78 -22.17
N GLU A 47 4.11 -3.40 -20.99
CA GLU A 47 3.41 -2.83 -19.86
C GLU A 47 4.03 -1.45 -19.65
N ASN A 48 3.24 -0.37 -19.78
CA ASN A 48 3.75 0.99 -19.70
C ASN A 48 4.70 1.06 -18.50
N LEU A 49 6.00 1.21 -18.77
CA LEU A 49 7.07 0.95 -17.80
C LEU A 49 6.95 1.80 -16.52
N LEU A 50 6.14 2.85 -16.58
CA LEU A 50 5.83 3.77 -15.50
C LEU A 50 4.63 3.33 -14.63
N ARG A 51 3.80 2.39 -15.09
CA ARG A 51 2.69 1.81 -14.28
C ARG A 51 3.20 1.10 -13.05
N GLY A 52 4.29 0.32 -13.18
CA GLY A 52 4.89 -0.40 -12.07
C GLY A 52 5.35 0.53 -10.93
N PRO A 53 6.20 1.53 -11.22
CA PRO A 53 6.59 2.55 -10.25
C PRO A 53 5.43 3.30 -9.61
N ALA A 54 4.47 3.77 -10.41
CA ALA A 54 3.28 4.47 -9.91
C ALA A 54 2.48 3.58 -8.94
N ARG A 55 2.26 2.31 -9.30
CA ARG A 55 1.53 1.35 -8.47
C ARG A 55 2.27 1.07 -7.15
N CYS A 56 3.60 1.02 -7.18
CA CYS A 56 4.41 0.87 -5.97
C CYS A 56 4.16 2.02 -4.99
N VAL A 57 4.26 3.27 -5.46
CA VAL A 57 4.08 4.47 -4.63
C VAL A 57 2.64 4.60 -4.13
N LEU A 58 1.64 4.35 -4.97
CA LEU A 58 0.24 4.38 -4.55
C LEU A 58 -0.05 3.33 -3.46
N ARG A 59 0.48 2.10 -3.61
CA ARG A 59 0.33 1.05 -2.59
C ARG A 59 1.04 1.40 -1.28
N TYR A 60 2.19 2.05 -1.36
CA TYR A 60 2.92 2.50 -0.18
C TYR A 60 2.14 3.58 0.56
N LEU A 61 1.68 4.61 -0.15
CA LEU A 61 0.91 5.71 0.44
C LEU A 61 -0.42 5.22 1.02
N ASP A 62 -1.09 4.28 0.36
CA ASP A 62 -2.28 3.62 0.89
C ASP A 62 -1.95 2.83 2.17
N ALA A 63 -0.86 2.07 2.19
CA ALA A 63 -0.40 1.38 3.39
C ALA A 63 -0.07 2.34 4.54
N VAL A 64 0.57 3.49 4.25
CA VAL A 64 0.86 4.54 5.23
C VAL A 64 -0.42 5.16 5.78
N ARG A 65 -1.36 5.52 4.91
CA ARG A 65 -2.66 6.09 5.29
C ARG A 65 -3.46 5.12 6.16
N LEU A 66 -3.52 3.84 5.78
CA LEU A 66 -4.27 2.81 6.50
C LEU A 66 -3.65 2.43 7.84
N ALA A 67 -2.32 2.49 7.96
CA ALA A 67 -1.59 2.27 9.20
C ALA A 67 -1.63 3.47 10.15
N GLY A 68 -1.83 4.67 9.61
CA GLY A 68 -1.93 5.91 10.36
C GLY A 68 -3.17 5.98 11.25
N PRO A 69 -3.13 6.77 12.33
CA PRO A 69 -4.31 7.05 13.14
C PRO A 69 -5.46 7.62 12.29
N ARG A 70 -6.71 7.18 12.47
CA ARG A 70 -7.85 7.66 11.66
C ARG A 70 -8.31 9.08 12.00
N ALA A 71 -7.85 9.63 13.11
CA ALA A 71 -8.00 11.03 13.46
C ALA A 71 -6.69 11.53 14.07
N PRO A 72 -6.29 12.81 13.83
CA PRO A 72 -5.30 13.43 14.70
C PRO A 72 -5.80 13.29 16.12
N ALA A 73 -5.06 12.62 16.99
CA ALA A 73 -5.51 12.34 18.35
C ALA A 73 -5.92 13.66 19.03
N VAL A 74 -7.24 13.87 19.19
CA VAL A 74 -7.84 15.15 19.63
C VAL A 74 -7.44 15.54 21.06
N ARG A 75 -6.63 14.72 21.75
CA ARG A 75 -6.21 14.96 23.14
C ARG A 75 -4.80 14.46 23.43
N GLY A 76 -3.81 14.90 22.64
CA GLY A 76 -2.40 14.83 23.05
C GLY A 76 -1.81 13.42 23.29
N ARG A 77 -2.49 12.36 22.86
CA ARG A 77 -2.00 10.98 22.89
C ARG A 77 -2.09 10.37 21.50
N ALA A 78 -1.35 10.91 20.54
CA ALA A 78 -0.85 10.03 19.48
C ALA A 78 0.26 9.21 20.13
N GLY A 79 -0.10 8.08 20.75
CA GLY A 79 0.90 7.11 21.19
C GLY A 79 1.70 6.62 19.99
N ALA A 80 2.91 6.13 20.22
CA ALA A 80 3.66 5.45 19.17
C ALA A 80 2.75 4.38 18.52
N PRO A 81 2.71 4.28 17.19
CA PRO A 81 1.88 3.29 16.52
C PRO A 81 2.26 1.88 17.01
N PRO A 82 1.30 0.95 17.14
CA PRO A 82 1.59 -0.41 17.55
C PRO A 82 2.70 -1.02 16.67
N PRO A 83 3.58 -1.86 17.24
CA PRO A 83 4.59 -2.58 16.46
C PRO A 83 3.97 -3.27 15.25
N GLY A 84 4.61 -3.16 14.10
CA GLY A 84 4.14 -3.81 12.86
C GLY A 84 3.00 -3.08 12.12
N SER A 85 2.42 -1.99 12.66
CA SER A 85 1.36 -1.23 11.95
C SER A 85 1.78 -0.80 10.55
N TYR A 86 3.06 -0.47 10.38
CA TYR A 86 3.65 -0.03 9.11
C TYR A 86 4.34 -1.15 8.31
N ALA A 87 4.12 -2.43 8.65
CA ALA A 87 4.82 -3.55 8.01
C ALA A 87 4.63 -3.58 6.48
N ARG A 88 3.43 -3.28 5.98
CA ARG A 88 3.15 -3.22 4.54
C ARG A 88 3.88 -2.07 3.84
N ALA A 89 3.97 -0.91 4.49
CA ALA A 89 4.74 0.21 3.98
C ALA A 89 6.24 -0.15 3.95
N ARG A 90 6.77 -0.76 5.02
CA ARG A 90 8.15 -1.22 5.09
C ARG A 90 8.47 -2.26 4.01
N ALA A 91 7.56 -3.20 3.73
CA ALA A 91 7.74 -4.20 2.67
C ALA A 91 7.84 -3.59 1.26
N LEU A 92 7.29 -2.39 1.04
CA LEU A 92 7.38 -1.66 -0.22
C LEU A 92 8.60 -0.73 -0.29
N THR A 93 9.34 -0.59 0.81
CA THR A 93 10.57 0.21 0.88
C THR A 93 11.78 -0.68 0.55
N ALA A 94 12.79 -0.10 -0.10
CA ALA A 94 14.05 -0.77 -0.36
C ALA A 94 14.76 -1.06 0.98
N PRO A 95 15.36 -2.26 1.18
CA PRO A 95 16.02 -2.62 2.44
C PRO A 95 17.03 -1.58 2.92
N ARG A 96 17.91 -1.11 2.03
CA ARG A 96 18.91 -0.08 2.36
C ARG A 96 18.30 1.24 2.81
N ALA A 97 17.15 1.62 2.26
CA ALA A 97 16.42 2.81 2.69
C ALA A 97 15.74 2.63 4.06
N LEU A 98 15.40 1.39 4.44
CA LEU A 98 14.95 1.08 5.81
C LEU A 98 16.11 1.17 6.79
N ASP A 99 17.29 0.64 6.43
CA ASP A 99 18.48 0.71 7.27
C ASP A 99 18.86 2.18 7.55
N ASP A 100 18.79 3.04 6.53
CA ASP A 100 19.01 4.48 6.67
C ASP A 100 17.96 5.15 7.57
N ALA A 101 16.69 4.77 7.42
CA ALA A 101 15.61 5.28 8.26
C ALA A 101 15.75 4.86 9.73
N ASP A 102 16.14 3.62 9.98
CA ASP A 102 16.34 3.08 11.32
C ASP A 102 17.59 3.72 11.97
N ARG A 103 18.70 3.91 11.23
CA ARG A 103 19.89 4.64 11.70
C ARG A 103 19.57 6.09 12.05
N ALA A 104 18.83 6.80 11.20
CA ALA A 104 18.43 8.18 11.45
C ALA A 104 17.54 8.27 12.70
N THR A 105 16.59 7.33 12.85
CA THR A 105 15.71 7.27 14.04
C THR A 105 16.51 7.00 15.31
N ALA A 106 17.47 6.07 15.27
CA ALA A 106 18.35 5.77 16.40
C ALA A 106 19.24 6.96 16.80
N ALA A 107 19.63 7.80 15.84
CA ALA A 107 20.34 9.04 16.07
C ALA A 107 19.45 10.20 16.56
N GLY A 108 18.15 9.97 16.81
CA GLY A 108 17.19 11.00 17.20
C GLY A 108 16.75 11.93 16.06
N GLY A 109 17.15 11.61 14.82
CA GLY A 109 16.80 12.35 13.61
C GLY A 109 15.45 11.94 13.02
N SER A 110 15.11 12.56 11.89
CA SER A 110 13.95 12.20 11.08
C SER A 110 14.41 11.74 9.70
N HIS A 111 13.76 10.70 9.17
CA HIS A 111 14.00 10.22 7.81
C HIS A 111 12.71 10.32 6.99
N PRO A 112 12.73 10.83 5.74
CA PRO A 112 11.52 11.01 4.93
C PRO A 112 10.71 9.73 4.68
N LEU A 113 11.35 8.56 4.73
CA LEU A 113 10.72 7.24 4.58
C LEU A 113 10.38 6.55 5.92
N ALA A 114 10.37 7.29 7.04
CA ALA A 114 9.96 6.80 8.36
C ALA A 114 8.60 7.37 8.80
N PRO A 115 7.48 7.09 8.08
CA PRO A 115 6.16 7.64 8.41
C PRO A 115 5.65 7.23 9.80
N TRP A 116 6.15 6.11 10.36
CA TRP A 116 5.88 5.73 11.75
C TRP A 116 6.40 6.74 12.77
N ALA A 117 7.55 7.37 12.48
CA ALA A 117 8.12 8.41 13.32
C ALA A 117 7.30 9.71 13.20
N ASP A 118 6.83 10.04 12.00
CA ASP A 118 5.93 11.18 11.77
C ASP A 118 4.58 11.01 12.48
N ALA A 119 4.00 9.80 12.43
CA ALA A 119 2.75 9.50 13.10
C ALA A 119 2.86 9.60 14.63
N ALA A 120 3.99 9.16 15.22
CA ALA A 120 4.27 9.36 16.64
C ALA A 120 4.36 10.85 17.03
N ARG A 121 4.75 11.72 16.07
CA ARG A 121 4.75 13.19 16.23
C ARG A 121 3.40 13.84 15.87
N GLY A 122 2.35 13.05 15.64
CA GLY A 122 1.02 13.55 15.32
C GLY A 122 0.87 14.11 13.91
N THR A 123 1.72 13.69 12.97
CA THR A 123 1.56 13.99 11.54
C THR A 123 0.99 12.77 10.82
N VAL A 124 -0.19 12.90 10.23
CA VAL A 124 -0.95 11.77 9.67
C VAL A 124 -1.35 12.04 8.24
N LEU A 125 -1.05 11.09 7.35
CA LEU A 125 -1.46 11.15 5.95
C LEU A 125 -2.98 10.99 5.83
N GLU A 126 -3.66 12.00 5.31
CA GLU A 126 -5.10 12.00 5.08
C GLU A 126 -5.43 11.52 3.67
N SER A 127 -4.83 12.12 2.65
CA SER A 127 -5.05 11.75 1.26
C SER A 127 -3.83 12.09 0.41
N PHE A 128 -3.83 11.57 -0.81
CA PHE A 128 -2.76 11.80 -1.77
C PHE A 128 -3.30 11.76 -3.20
N GLN A 129 -2.60 12.44 -4.11
CA GLN A 129 -2.93 12.50 -5.54
C GLN A 129 -1.65 12.35 -6.36
N LEU A 130 -1.64 11.36 -7.25
CA LEU A 130 -0.57 11.21 -8.24
C LEU A 130 -0.58 12.41 -9.20
N LEU A 131 0.55 13.09 -9.34
CA LEU A 131 0.69 14.24 -10.24
C LEU A 131 1.47 13.89 -11.50
N ALA A 132 2.61 13.21 -11.36
CA ALA A 132 3.48 12.88 -12.48
C ALA A 132 4.27 11.61 -12.21
N VAL A 133 4.70 10.96 -13.29
CA VAL A 133 5.65 9.85 -13.26
C VAL A 133 6.63 10.07 -14.40
N ARG A 134 7.93 10.04 -14.11
CA ARG A 134 8.98 10.15 -15.11
C ARG A 134 10.04 9.07 -14.93
N ARG A 135 10.74 8.76 -16.01
CA ARG A 135 11.97 7.96 -15.95
C ARG A 135 13.06 8.79 -15.30
N ALA A 136 13.99 8.09 -14.68
CA ALA A 136 15.21 8.62 -14.11
C ALA A 136 16.37 7.65 -14.40
N PRO A 137 17.63 8.05 -14.13
CA PRO A 137 18.79 7.22 -14.45
C PRO A 137 18.73 5.80 -13.88
N ARG A 138 19.51 4.90 -14.47
CA ARG A 138 19.71 3.52 -13.98
C ARG A 138 18.42 2.68 -13.89
N GLY A 139 17.48 2.92 -14.80
CA GLY A 139 16.21 2.17 -14.83
C GLY A 139 15.27 2.50 -13.66
N THR A 140 15.50 3.62 -12.98
CA THR A 140 14.63 4.12 -11.91
C THR A 140 13.51 5.00 -12.46
N ALA A 141 12.57 5.34 -11.59
CA ALA A 141 11.51 6.28 -11.89
C ALA A 141 11.27 7.22 -10.71
N VAL A 142 10.93 8.46 -11.03
CA VAL A 142 10.49 9.46 -10.06
C VAL A 142 8.98 9.62 -10.17
N VAL A 143 8.30 9.49 -9.04
CA VAL A 143 6.85 9.61 -8.93
C VAL A 143 6.55 10.83 -8.06
N THR A 144 5.88 11.82 -8.64
CA THR A 144 5.51 13.07 -7.97
C THR A 144 4.07 12.97 -7.48
N VAL A 145 3.86 13.26 -6.20
CA VAL A 145 2.57 13.11 -5.52
C VAL A 145 2.28 14.37 -4.71
N ARG A 146 1.03 14.84 -4.74
CA ARG A 146 0.53 15.77 -3.74
C ARG A 146 0.01 14.99 -2.55
N GLU A 147 0.52 15.26 -1.37
CA GLU A 147 0.10 14.63 -0.12
C GLU A 147 -0.59 15.65 0.77
N ARG A 148 -1.63 15.21 1.48
CA ARG A 148 -2.37 16.03 2.45
C ARG A 148 -2.26 15.41 3.83
N TRP A 149 -1.88 16.21 4.81
CA TRP A 149 -1.52 15.75 6.14
C TRP A 149 -2.24 16.53 7.23
N TRP A 150 -2.74 15.83 8.23
CA TRP A 150 -3.07 16.44 9.51
C TRP A 150 -1.79 16.64 10.31
N ARG A 151 -1.64 17.79 10.99
CA ARG A 151 -0.55 18.06 11.93
C ARG A 151 -1.11 18.47 13.29
N GLY A 152 -0.72 17.75 14.33
CA GLY A 152 -0.81 18.18 15.73
C GLY A 152 -2.23 18.34 16.30
N ALA A 153 -2.28 18.48 17.62
CA ALA A 153 -3.49 18.33 18.46
C ALA A 153 -4.64 19.30 18.15
N SER A 154 -4.40 20.37 17.39
CA SER A 154 -5.45 21.32 17.03
C SER A 154 -6.21 20.94 15.76
N ALA A 155 -5.70 20.03 14.90
CA ALA A 155 -6.41 19.45 13.73
C ALA A 155 -7.25 20.41 12.86
N ARG A 156 -7.02 21.72 12.92
CA ARG A 156 -7.91 22.72 12.31
C ARG A 156 -7.59 22.96 10.84
N SER A 157 -6.39 22.60 10.40
CA SER A 157 -5.94 22.83 9.03
C SER A 157 -5.23 21.60 8.47
N LEU A 158 -5.63 21.22 7.27
CA LEU A 158 -5.00 20.18 6.49
C LEU A 158 -3.84 20.80 5.70
N ALA A 159 -2.61 20.38 6.00
CA ALA A 159 -1.43 20.82 5.26
C ALA A 159 -1.32 20.05 3.94
N SER A 160 -0.77 20.67 2.90
CA SER A 160 -0.48 20.01 1.62
C SER A 160 0.99 20.19 1.27
N SER A 161 1.62 19.14 0.74
CA SER A 161 2.97 19.19 0.19
C SER A 161 3.04 18.42 -1.13
N VAL A 162 3.95 18.82 -2.01
CA VAL A 162 4.34 17.98 -3.15
C VAL A 162 5.61 17.24 -2.76
N SER A 163 5.57 15.93 -2.93
CA SER A 163 6.66 15.02 -2.61
C SER A 163 7.05 14.23 -3.84
N GLU A 164 8.34 13.99 -4.00
CA GLU A 164 8.88 13.11 -5.03
C GLU A 164 9.38 11.81 -4.40
N TYR A 165 9.06 10.70 -5.06
CA TYR A 165 9.45 9.35 -4.66
C TYR A 165 10.38 8.76 -5.71
N LEU A 166 11.58 8.33 -5.29
CA LEU A 166 12.45 7.51 -6.13
C LEU A 166 12.03 6.05 -5.99
N VAL A 167 11.72 5.41 -7.12
CA VAL A 167 11.33 4.01 -7.19
C VAL A 167 12.31 3.27 -8.10
N ALA A 168 12.76 2.11 -7.63
CA ALA A 168 13.74 1.30 -8.34
C ALA A 168 13.40 -0.19 -8.23
N ARG A 169 13.99 -1.01 -9.12
CA ARG A 169 13.96 -2.47 -8.97
C ARG A 169 15.01 -2.90 -7.95
N VAL A 170 14.58 -3.73 -6.99
CA VAL A 170 15.45 -4.40 -6.03
C VAL A 170 15.01 -5.86 -5.96
N ALA A 171 15.92 -6.78 -6.27
CA ALA A 171 15.60 -8.21 -6.39
C ALA A 171 14.40 -8.49 -7.31
N GLY A 172 14.29 -7.72 -8.40
CA GLY A 172 13.23 -7.85 -9.40
C GLY A 172 11.88 -7.25 -8.98
N GLU A 173 11.78 -6.52 -7.86
CA GLU A 173 10.53 -5.88 -7.43
C GLU A 173 10.66 -4.35 -7.35
N TRP A 174 9.59 -3.63 -7.69
CA TRP A 174 9.57 -2.18 -7.49
C TRP A 174 9.51 -1.84 -6.00
N ARG A 175 10.50 -1.09 -5.52
CA ARG A 175 10.63 -0.64 -4.13
C ARG A 175 10.89 0.87 -4.09
N ILE A 176 10.44 1.53 -3.03
CA ILE A 176 10.71 2.94 -2.77
C ILE A 176 12.10 3.07 -2.16
N ALA A 177 12.97 3.83 -2.81
CA ALA A 177 14.34 4.05 -2.40
C ALA A 177 14.54 5.39 -1.68
N ALA A 178 13.76 6.41 -2.05
CA ALA A 178 13.85 7.73 -1.44
C ALA A 178 12.52 8.47 -1.49
N ARG A 179 12.37 9.46 -0.61
CA ARG A 179 11.33 10.47 -0.66
C ARG A 179 11.96 11.83 -0.40
N SER A 180 11.57 12.82 -1.19
CA SER A 180 11.89 14.22 -0.97
C SER A 180 10.59 15.00 -0.79
N ALA A 181 10.42 15.66 0.36
CA ALA A 181 9.25 16.51 0.65
C ALA A 181 9.64 17.97 0.43
N GLY A 182 9.24 18.56 -0.70
CA GLY A 182 9.55 19.95 -1.05
C GLY A 182 10.92 20.19 -1.72
N GLY A 183 11.66 19.14 -2.07
CA GLY A 183 12.87 19.22 -2.90
C GLY A 183 12.77 18.32 -4.14
N THR A 184 13.72 18.44 -5.07
CA THR A 184 13.77 17.67 -6.31
C THR A 184 14.70 16.46 -6.23
N LEU A 185 14.24 15.32 -6.74
CA LEU A 185 15.06 14.15 -7.03
C LEU A 185 15.48 14.20 -8.50
N ASP A 186 16.32 15.17 -8.87
CA ASP A 186 16.84 15.26 -10.23
C ASP A 186 17.81 14.12 -10.56
N ASP A 187 18.14 14.01 -11.84
CA ASP A 187 18.92 12.91 -12.38
C ASP A 187 20.35 12.89 -11.82
N GLU A 188 20.94 14.07 -11.54
CA GLU A 188 22.29 14.20 -10.95
C GLU A 188 22.30 13.68 -9.51
N VAL A 189 21.35 14.11 -8.68
CA VAL A 189 21.20 13.61 -7.30
C VAL A 189 20.99 12.10 -7.31
N ILE A 190 20.20 11.59 -8.25
CA ILE A 190 19.92 10.16 -8.38
C ILE A 190 21.21 9.39 -8.69
N ASP A 191 21.97 9.84 -9.69
CA ASP A 191 23.18 9.13 -10.13
C ASP A 191 24.30 9.15 -9.10
N VAL A 192 24.48 10.27 -8.40
CA VAL A 192 25.54 10.44 -7.39
C VAL A 192 25.20 9.67 -6.11
N ARG A 193 23.98 9.80 -5.58
CA ARG A 193 23.65 9.27 -4.24
C ARG A 193 23.22 7.82 -4.24
N TYR A 194 22.58 7.37 -5.33
CA TYR A 194 21.96 6.05 -5.39
C TYR A 194 22.68 5.11 -6.37
N GLY A 195 23.90 5.47 -6.78
CA GLY A 195 24.73 4.59 -7.58
C GLY A 195 24.98 3.25 -6.89
N GLY A 196 24.64 2.15 -7.56
CA GLY A 196 24.83 0.78 -7.06
C GLY A 196 23.80 0.33 -6.01
N TRP A 197 22.73 1.10 -5.78
CA TRP A 197 21.66 0.69 -4.86
C TRP A 197 20.64 -0.26 -5.48
N PHE A 198 20.57 -0.32 -6.80
CA PHE A 198 19.45 -0.90 -7.54
C PHE A 198 19.91 -1.98 -8.50
N ASP A 199 18.96 -2.83 -8.88
CA ASP A 199 19.18 -3.78 -9.97
C ASP A 199 19.56 -3.01 -11.24
N PRO A 200 20.45 -3.53 -12.08
CA PRO A 200 20.73 -2.91 -13.37
C PRO A 200 19.46 -2.86 -14.22
N PRO A 201 19.32 -1.87 -15.11
CA PRO A 201 18.19 -1.84 -16.04
C PRO A 201 18.16 -3.16 -16.83
N PRO A 202 16.98 -3.75 -17.08
CA PRO A 202 16.90 -4.96 -17.88
C PRO A 202 17.49 -4.69 -19.26
N SER A 203 18.48 -5.49 -19.66
CA SER A 203 19.08 -5.39 -20.98
C SER A 203 17.98 -5.56 -22.03
N PRO A 204 17.94 -4.73 -23.09
CA PRO A 204 16.99 -4.92 -24.18
C PRO A 204 17.25 -6.29 -24.82
N GLY A 205 16.42 -7.28 -24.49
CA GLY A 205 16.55 -8.68 -24.93
C GLY A 205 16.63 -9.73 -23.81
N SER A 206 16.82 -9.35 -22.55
CA SER A 206 16.77 -10.30 -21.42
C SER A 206 15.34 -10.52 -20.96
N PHE A 207 14.63 -11.40 -21.67
CA PHE A 207 13.48 -12.12 -21.12
C PHE A 207 13.96 -13.51 -20.71
N ASP A 208 14.77 -13.60 -19.65
CA ASP A 208 15.02 -14.90 -19.05
C ASP A 208 13.75 -15.34 -18.30
N PRO A 209 13.06 -16.42 -18.74
CA PRO A 209 12.00 -16.99 -17.95
C PRO A 209 12.62 -17.48 -16.63
N ARG A 210 12.17 -16.90 -15.52
CA ARG A 210 12.56 -17.32 -14.16
C ARG A 210 12.52 -18.85 -14.09
N PRO A 211 13.59 -19.55 -13.66
CA PRO A 211 13.54 -21.00 -13.58
C PRO A 211 12.41 -21.40 -12.62
N ALA A 212 11.46 -22.18 -13.13
CA ALA A 212 10.40 -22.74 -12.33
C ALA A 212 11.05 -23.49 -11.15
N ARG A 213 10.73 -23.08 -9.92
CA ARG A 213 11.13 -23.82 -8.72
C ARG A 213 10.65 -25.26 -8.90
N ALA A 214 11.58 -26.20 -9.07
CA ALA A 214 11.28 -27.61 -9.02
C ALA A 214 10.75 -27.93 -7.62
N THR A 215 9.43 -28.03 -7.49
CA THR A 215 8.79 -28.66 -6.33
C THR A 215 9.09 -30.15 -6.43
N SER A 216 10.21 -30.59 -5.86
CA SER A 216 10.48 -32.00 -5.61
C SER A 216 9.54 -32.45 -4.48
N VAL A 217 8.34 -32.88 -4.84
CA VAL A 217 7.45 -33.63 -3.94
C VAL A 217 7.92 -35.07 -4.00
N GLN A 218 8.87 -35.42 -3.13
CA GLN A 218 9.26 -36.80 -2.92
C GLN A 218 8.14 -37.48 -2.13
N GLY A 219 7.31 -38.26 -2.85
CA GLY A 219 6.26 -39.07 -2.26
C GLY A 219 6.86 -40.09 -1.31
N ARG A 220 6.52 -39.96 -0.01
CA ARG A 220 6.79 -40.99 0.99
C ARG A 220 5.72 -42.07 0.83
N ALA A 221 6.12 -43.21 0.26
CA ALA A 221 5.30 -44.40 0.18
C ALA A 221 4.83 -44.82 1.59
N GLY A 222 3.54 -45.11 1.70
CA GLY A 222 2.91 -45.57 2.94
C GLY A 222 3.36 -46.99 3.33
N PRO A 223 3.03 -47.42 4.56
CA PRO A 223 3.37 -48.74 5.05
C PRO A 223 2.42 -49.79 4.48
N GLN A 224 2.95 -50.93 4.03
CA GLN A 224 2.17 -52.15 3.91
C GLN A 224 2.74 -53.22 4.83
N ARG A 225 1.93 -53.52 5.85
CA ARG A 225 1.74 -54.74 6.64
C ARG A 225 2.97 -55.46 7.19
#